data_AF-A0A917A744-F1
#
_entry.id   AF-A0A917A744-F1
#
_cell.length_a   1.000
_cell.length_b   1.000
_cell.length_c   1.000
_cell.angle_alpha   90.00
_cell.angle_beta   90.00
_cell.angle_gamma   90.00
#
_symmetry.space_group_name_H-M   'P 1'
#
loop_
_entity.id
_entity.type
_entity.pdbx_description
1 polymer ?
#
loop_
_entity_poly.entity_id
_entity_poly.type
_entity_poly.pdbx_seq_one_letter_code
_entity_poly.pdbx_strand_id
1 'polypeptide(L)'
;MTFITPELARTTYACPLARVFVEKVGPNCDANQCIMWRWQALSAETLKPAVSAEMKRIGKGPAGHKEAVANVMADPESHGVQIEPTHGYCGLAGKPEV
;
A
#
# COMPACT_ATOMS: atom_id res chain seq x y z
N MET A 1 -11.78 3.85 11.12
CA MET A 1 -10.56 3.03 11.31
C MET A 1 -9.42 3.70 10.56
N THR A 2 -8.17 3.46 10.94
CA THR A 2 -6.99 4.01 10.29
C THR A 2 -6.16 2.90 9.65
N PHE A 3 -5.38 3.25 8.63
CA PHE A 3 -4.34 2.37 8.10
C PHE A 3 -3.18 2.29 9.11
N ILE A 4 -2.66 1.08 9.34
CA ILE A 4 -1.64 0.80 10.37
C ILE A 4 -0.50 -0.03 9.80
N THR A 5 0.70 0.09 10.38
CA THR A 5 1.84 -0.75 9.98
C THR A 5 1.66 -2.20 10.46
N PRO A 6 2.32 -3.18 9.83
CA PRO A 6 2.30 -4.56 10.29
C PRO A 6 2.78 -4.75 11.73
N GLU A 7 3.78 -4.00 12.16
CA GLU A 7 4.35 -4.05 13.51
C GLU A 7 3.31 -3.59 14.54
N LEU A 8 2.61 -2.49 14.24
CA LEU A 8 1.54 -1.98 15.10
C LEU A 8 0.38 -2.98 15.17
N ALA A 9 0.00 -3.58 14.03
CA ALA A 9 -1.03 -4.61 13.98
C ALA A 9 -0.70 -5.83 14.87
N ARG A 10 0.53 -6.34 14.80
CA ARG A 10 1.00 -7.52 15.56
C ARG A 10 1.09 -7.28 17.07
N THR A 11 1.40 -6.06 17.48
CA THR A 11 1.64 -5.73 18.89
C THR A 11 0.37 -5.28 19.61
N THR A 12 -0.56 -4.63 18.90
CA THR A 12 -1.67 -3.89 19.53
C THR A 12 -3.03 -4.52 19.29
N TYR A 13 -3.25 -5.18 18.15
CA TYR A 13 -4.58 -5.59 17.73
C TYR A 13 -4.80 -7.10 17.86
N ALA A 14 -5.81 -7.46 18.64
CA ALA A 14 -6.29 -8.84 18.72
C ALA A 14 -6.84 -9.29 17.37
N CYS A 15 -6.56 -10.54 16.99
CA CYS A 15 -7.14 -11.09 15.78
C CYS A 15 -8.61 -11.46 16.01
N PRO A 16 -9.57 -10.97 15.20
CA PRO A 16 -10.98 -11.31 15.33
C PRO A 16 -11.26 -12.82 15.26
N LEU A 17 -10.39 -13.56 14.58
CA LEU A 17 -10.51 -15.00 14.37
C LEU A 17 -9.73 -15.84 15.40
N ALA A 18 -8.94 -15.23 16.30
CA ALA A 18 -8.14 -15.98 17.28
C ALA A 18 -8.98 -16.85 18.22
N ARG A 19 -10.27 -16.51 18.41
CA ARG A 19 -11.20 -17.30 19.25
C ARG A 19 -11.93 -18.41 18.49
N VAL A 20 -11.85 -18.41 17.16
CA VAL A 20 -12.61 -19.32 16.29
C VAL A 20 -11.76 -20.49 15.82
N PHE A 21 -10.45 -20.29 15.60
CA PHE A 21 -9.54 -21.32 15.14
C PHE A 21 -8.66 -21.82 16.29
N VAL A 22 -8.72 -23.12 16.55
CA VAL A 22 -8.03 -23.81 17.66
C VAL A 22 -6.49 -23.77 17.50
N GLU A 23 -5.99 -23.57 16.28
CA GLU A 23 -4.57 -23.65 15.92
C GLU A 23 -3.89 -22.28 15.68
N LYS A 24 -4.57 -21.15 15.93
CA LYS A 24 -3.94 -19.85 15.67
C LYS A 24 -2.76 -19.61 16.63
N VAL A 25 -1.60 -19.26 16.07
CA VAL A 25 -0.38 -18.92 16.83
C VAL A 25 -0.56 -17.53 17.45
N GLY A 26 -1.23 -17.46 18.61
CA GLY A 26 -1.27 -16.29 19.48
C GLY A 26 -2.50 -15.36 19.34
N PRO A 27 -2.70 -14.43 20.29
CA PRO A 27 -3.92 -13.62 20.41
C PRO A 27 -4.01 -12.48 19.37
N ASN A 28 -2.90 -12.12 18.73
CA ASN A 28 -2.79 -10.89 17.94
C ASN A 28 -2.87 -11.13 16.42
N CYS A 29 -2.94 -10.04 15.66
CA CYS A 29 -2.97 -10.04 14.20
C CYS A 29 -1.63 -10.49 13.60
N ASP A 30 -1.66 -11.28 12.52
CA ASP A 30 -0.44 -11.67 11.77
C ASP A 30 -0.08 -10.69 10.65
N ALA A 31 -0.82 -9.58 10.55
CA ALA A 31 -0.59 -8.49 9.62
C ALA A 31 -0.27 -8.95 8.19
N ASN A 32 0.86 -8.55 7.61
CA ASN A 32 1.30 -8.90 6.26
C ASN A 32 1.47 -10.40 5.97
N GLN A 33 1.46 -11.27 6.99
CA GLN A 33 1.42 -12.73 6.81
C GLN A 33 -0.01 -13.30 6.82
N CYS A 34 -1.02 -12.49 7.17
CA CYS A 34 -2.42 -12.88 7.15
C CYS A 34 -3.03 -12.71 5.76
N ILE A 35 -3.73 -13.73 5.26
CA ILE A 35 -4.47 -13.68 3.98
C ILE A 35 -5.56 -12.60 3.95
N MET A 36 -6.05 -12.18 5.12
CA MET A 36 -7.06 -11.14 5.25
C MET A 36 -6.47 -9.73 5.31
N TRP A 37 -5.14 -9.58 5.33
CA TRP A 37 -4.52 -8.27 5.30
C TRP A 37 -4.72 -7.60 3.94
N ARG A 38 -4.97 -6.29 3.98
CA ARG A 38 -5.18 -5.47 2.81
C ARG A 38 -4.29 -4.25 2.94
N TRP A 39 -3.40 -4.08 1.97
CA TRP A 39 -2.50 -2.94 1.91
C TRP A 39 -3.26 -1.66 1.54
N GLN A 40 -2.82 -0.53 2.08
CA GLN A 40 -3.27 0.77 1.63
C GLN A 40 -2.87 0.96 0.17
N ALA A 41 -3.83 1.30 -0.68
CA ALA A 41 -3.54 1.59 -2.08
C ALA A 41 -2.68 2.84 -2.18
N LEU A 42 -1.71 2.82 -3.11
CA LEU A 42 -0.93 4.00 -3.45
C LEU A 42 -1.86 5.10 -3.98
N SER A 43 -1.68 6.31 -3.48
CA SER A 43 -2.42 7.46 -3.97
C SER A 43 -1.84 7.93 -5.30
N ALA A 44 -2.68 8.47 -6.18
CA ALA A 44 -2.19 9.13 -7.39
C ALA A 44 -1.24 10.31 -7.07
N GLU A 45 -1.42 10.97 -5.92
CA GLU A 45 -0.54 12.04 -5.45
C GLU A 45 0.91 11.58 -5.26
N THR A 46 1.12 10.32 -4.88
CA THR A 46 2.46 9.73 -4.73
C THR A 46 3.19 9.62 -6.08
N LEU A 47 2.44 9.42 -7.17
CA LEU A 47 2.99 9.26 -8.52
C LEU A 47 3.20 10.59 -9.25
N LYS A 48 2.41 11.62 -8.92
CA LYS A 48 2.43 12.91 -9.63
C LYS A 48 3.83 13.53 -9.78
N PRO A 49 4.70 13.58 -8.74
CA PRO A 49 6.03 14.17 -8.88
C PRO A 49 6.90 13.42 -9.89
N ALA A 50 6.92 12.09 -9.82
CA ALA A 50 7.69 11.24 -10.72
C ALA A 50 7.21 11.36 -12.17
N VAL A 51 5.90 11.29 -12.38
CA VAL A 51 5.29 11.46 -13.72
C VAL A 51 5.57 12.86 -14.28
N SER A 52 5.54 13.90 -13.43
CA SER A 52 5.84 15.27 -13.85
C SER A 52 7.32 15.44 -14.24
N ALA A 53 8.24 14.83 -13.49
CA ALA A 53 9.66 14.82 -13.82
C ALA A 53 9.92 14.08 -15.13
N GLU A 54 9.28 12.93 -15.33
CA GLU A 54 9.40 12.13 -16.54
C GLU A 54 8.80 12.85 -17.76
N MET A 55 7.66 13.53 -17.60
CA MET A 55 7.09 14.39 -18.65
C MET A 55 8.03 15.51 -19.09
N LYS A 56 8.78 16.11 -18.16
CA LYS A 56 9.82 17.11 -18.48
C LYS A 56 10.98 16.47 -19.23
N ARG A 57 11.40 15.26 -18.84
CA ARG A 57 12.49 14.51 -19.48
C ARG A 57 12.16 14.15 -20.93
N ILE A 58 10.94 13.71 -21.22
CA ILE A 58 10.52 13.32 -22.58
C ILE A 58 10.23 14.54 -23.50
N GLY A 59 9.99 15.72 -22.94
CA GLY A 59 9.82 16.96 -23.71
C GLY A 59 8.54 17.07 -24.57
N LYS A 60 7.60 16.12 -24.44
CA LYS A 60 6.37 16.06 -25.26
C LYS A 60 5.19 16.86 -24.71
N GLY A 61 5.39 17.64 -23.64
CA GLY A 61 4.33 18.38 -22.96
C GLY A 61 3.17 17.46 -22.52
N PRO A 62 1.91 17.96 -22.46
CA PRO A 62 0.75 17.17 -22.03
C PRO A 62 0.50 15.89 -22.85
N ALA A 63 0.86 15.87 -24.13
CA ALA A 63 0.70 14.69 -24.99
C ALA A 63 1.58 13.50 -24.55
N GLY A 64 2.67 13.77 -23.81
CA GLY A 64 3.56 12.76 -23.26
C GLY A 64 3.07 12.09 -21.97
N HIS A 65 1.92 12.48 -21.42
CA HIS A 65 1.47 12.00 -20.11
C HIS A 65 1.37 10.46 -20.05
N LYS A 66 0.77 9.83 -21.06
CA LYS A 66 0.60 8.37 -21.10
C LYS A 66 1.94 7.62 -21.15
N GLU A 67 2.90 8.14 -21.91
CA GLU A 67 4.25 7.59 -22.02
C GLU A 67 5.03 7.78 -20.72
N ALA A 68 4.94 8.95 -20.10
CA ALA A 68 5.58 9.22 -18.82
C ALA A 68 5.04 8.31 -17.70
N VAL A 69 3.72 8.11 -17.64
CA VAL A 69 3.12 7.15 -16.70
C VAL A 69 3.62 5.73 -16.97
N ALA A 70 3.68 5.29 -18.23
CA ALA A 70 4.17 3.96 -18.56
C ALA A 70 5.63 3.75 -18.15
N ASN A 71 6.50 4.73 -18.38
CA ASN A 71 7.92 4.67 -17.98
C ASN A 71 8.07 4.63 -16.46
N VAL A 72 7.36 5.52 -15.73
CA VAL A 72 7.39 5.52 -14.26
C VAL A 72 6.86 4.21 -13.69
N MET A 73 5.80 3.64 -14.26
CA MET A 73 5.22 2.39 -13.77
C MET A 73 6.05 1.15 -14.14
N ALA A 74 6.94 1.23 -15.13
CA ALA A 74 7.83 0.15 -15.49
C ALA A 74 8.94 -0.06 -14.45
N ASP A 75 9.41 1.01 -13.81
CA ASP A 75 10.39 0.97 -12.72
C ASP A 75 10.19 2.13 -11.72
N PRO A 76 9.16 2.05 -10.86
CA PRO A 76 8.79 3.16 -9.97
C PRO A 76 9.90 3.58 -9.01
N GLU A 77 10.71 2.63 -8.55
CA GLU A 77 11.75 2.86 -7.55
C GLU A 77 12.89 3.70 -8.11
N SER A 78 13.30 3.50 -9.37
CA SER A 78 14.31 4.36 -10.02
C SER A 78 13.82 5.79 -10.25
N HIS A 79 12.50 5.97 -10.27
CA HIS A 79 11.85 7.28 -10.30
C HIS A 79 11.56 7.85 -8.89
N GLY A 80 12.05 7.21 -7.82
CA GLY A 80 11.89 7.66 -6.44
C GLY A 80 10.49 7.45 -5.87
N VAL A 81 9.66 6.63 -6.51
CA VAL A 81 8.32 6.27 -6.02
C VAL A 81 8.46 5.08 -5.09
N GLN A 82 8.17 5.30 -3.80
CA GLN A 82 8.05 4.21 -2.84
C GLN A 82 6.75 3.43 -3.10
N ILE A 83 6.87 2.27 -3.74
CA ILE A 83 5.72 1.42 -4.11
C ILE A 83 5.36 0.40 -3.04
N GLU A 84 6.27 0.08 -2.13
CA GLU A 84 5.98 -0.82 -1.03
C GLU A 84 4.98 -0.17 -0.07
N PRO A 85 3.76 -0.71 0.07
CA PRO A 85 2.78 -0.16 1.00
C PRO A 85 3.26 -0.39 2.42
N THR A 86 3.43 0.69 3.18
CA THR A 86 3.89 0.65 4.57
C THR A 86 2.76 0.42 5.57
N HIS A 87 1.53 0.73 5.16
CA HIS A 87 0.34 0.63 6.00
C HIS A 87 -0.73 -0.22 5.34
N GLY A 88 -1.54 -0.89 6.15
CA GLY A 88 -2.66 -1.69 5.71
C GLY A 88 -3.75 -1.77 6.76
N TYR A 89 -4.66 -2.72 6.59
CA TYR A 89 -5.77 -2.95 7.50
C TYR A 89 -6.22 -4.42 7.46
N CYS A 90 -6.97 -4.82 8.49
CA CYS A 90 -7.62 -6.13 8.52
C CYS A 90 -8.88 -6.11 7.64
N GLY A 91 -8.91 -6.92 6.58
CA GLY A 91 -10.05 -7.00 5.66
C GLY A 91 -11.37 -7.41 6.33
N LEU A 92 -11.31 -8.13 7.45
CA LEU A 92 -12.50 -8.51 8.23
C LEU A 92 -13.04 -7.35 9.09
N ALA A 93 -12.21 -6.36 9.41
CA ALA A 93 -12.61 -5.19 10.19
C ALA A 93 -13.26 -4.09 9.32
N GLY A 94 -13.27 -4.27 7.99
CA GLY A 94 -13.73 -3.26 7.04
C GLY A 94 -12.63 -2.28 6.64
N LYS A 95 -12.82 -1.60 5.50
CA LYS A 95 -11.87 -0.61 4.98
C LYS A 95 -11.92 0.67 5.83
N PRO A 96 -10.79 1.15 6.35
CA PRO A 96 -10.66 2.52 6.89
C PRO A 96 -11.21 3.59 5.95
N GLU A 97 -11.96 4.54 6.50
CA GLU A 97 -12.21 5.81 5.82
C GLU A 97 -10.91 6.62 5.81
N VAL A 98 -10.63 7.27 4.68
CA VAL A 98 -9.40 8.02 4.42
C VAL A 98 -9.60 9.48 4.79
#